data_AF-A0A7W2IWK7-F1
#
_entry.id   AF-A0A7W2IWK7-F1
#
_cell.length_a   1.000
_cell.length_b   1.000
_cell.length_c   1.000
_cell.angle_alpha   90.00
_cell.angle_beta   90.00
_cell.angle_gamma   90.00
#
_symmetry.space_group_name_H-M   'P 1'
#
loop_
_entity.id
_entity.type
_entity.pdbx_description
1 polymer ?
#
loop_
_entity_poly.entity_id
_entity_poly.type
_entity_poly.pdbx_seq_one_letter_code
_entity_poly.pdbx_strand_id
1 'polypeptide(L)'
;MISHKEYKIDAIKYHSAVNLIKYVSIDTYNRIGFVHQNKDYGKLRIGEVTLTENLVYELHKFADENTLHLVKIYESVNEDTNGSDLLLDFPIGNYYIRIPIQAKKVTPDADSKDGSYISFHHGNSKGIQGDLLTKYAEKLGSYLPLYLLYNFTSNCKTIKGLNEKEEYYGCSVLNLNNVGSLEKTVKFSHLHPSMAIPFYKLFQNFNRDDEGDVQKKPEGPSPVTEPIVTDNDVIRKCYKLFGIDATDDFIQKLNLKKKEDVFADIDNWIKPFMNTMKNSGNNNQTQFNPRYRIVVLTEPIVPTSDEGVNAINDGDAAEMENNTSIEELQNEPEIEEKELYEIYCLNSL
;
A
#
# COMPACT_ATOMS: atom_id res chain seq x y z
N MET A 1 -13.82 10.88 14.19
CA MET A 1 -13.07 10.06 13.21
C MET A 1 -12.61 10.99 12.11
N ILE A 2 -11.33 11.01 11.77
CA ILE A 2 -10.83 12.09 10.90
C ILE A 2 -11.25 11.82 9.45
N SER A 3 -12.22 12.59 8.94
CA SER A 3 -12.67 12.50 7.55
C SER A 3 -11.62 13.12 6.63
N HIS A 4 -11.12 12.32 5.69
CA HIS A 4 -10.19 12.78 4.66
C HIS A 4 -10.65 12.37 3.26
N LYS A 5 -11.95 12.58 3.00
CA LYS A 5 -12.55 12.40 1.67
C LYS A 5 -11.79 13.17 0.60
N GLU A 6 -11.18 14.29 0.94
CA GLU A 6 -10.32 15.10 0.04
C GLU A 6 -9.22 14.28 -0.63
N TYR A 7 -8.51 13.38 0.06
CA TYR A 7 -7.48 12.57 -0.59
C TYR A 7 -8.06 11.52 -1.54
N LYS A 8 -9.25 11.00 -1.25
CA LYS A 8 -9.96 10.13 -2.19
C LYS A 8 -10.36 10.92 -3.44
N ILE A 9 -10.93 12.11 -3.26
CA ILE A 9 -11.30 13.03 -4.36
C ILE A 9 -10.07 13.40 -5.19
N ASP A 10 -8.97 13.77 -4.55
CA ASP A 10 -7.73 14.13 -5.22
C ASP A 10 -7.08 12.92 -5.92
N ALA A 11 -7.20 11.72 -5.36
CA ALA A 11 -6.75 10.50 -6.02
C ALA A 11 -7.52 10.25 -7.33
N ILE A 12 -8.83 10.50 -7.34
CA ILE A 12 -9.68 10.41 -8.53
C ILE A 12 -9.32 11.52 -9.51
N LYS A 13 -9.36 12.77 -9.06
CA LYS A 13 -9.18 13.96 -9.90
C LYS A 13 -7.81 14.02 -10.58
N TYR A 14 -6.77 13.56 -9.90
CA TYR A 14 -5.39 13.63 -10.39
C TYR A 14 -4.79 12.26 -10.71
N HIS A 15 -5.60 11.20 -10.72
CA HIS A 15 -5.14 9.81 -10.88
C HIS A 15 -3.93 9.46 -10.01
N SER A 16 -3.93 9.95 -8.76
CA SER A 16 -2.74 10.00 -7.92
C SER A 16 -2.68 8.82 -6.95
N ALA A 17 -1.79 7.87 -7.24
CA ALA A 17 -1.49 6.77 -6.31
C ALA A 17 -0.99 7.31 -4.95
N VAL A 18 -0.25 8.43 -4.94
CA VAL A 18 0.17 9.10 -3.71
C VAL A 18 -1.02 9.48 -2.85
N ASN A 19 -2.05 10.10 -3.43
CA ASN A 19 -3.24 10.50 -2.67
C ASN A 19 -4.10 9.30 -2.25
N LEU A 20 -4.19 8.26 -3.09
CA LEU A 20 -4.86 7.01 -2.71
C LEU A 20 -4.17 6.37 -1.49
N ILE A 21 -2.84 6.27 -1.49
CA ILE A 21 -2.11 5.67 -0.36
C ILE A 21 -2.17 6.55 0.89
N LYS A 22 -2.22 7.89 0.76
CA LYS A 22 -2.52 8.77 1.90
C LYS A 22 -3.91 8.47 2.48
N TYR A 23 -4.93 8.39 1.63
CA TYR A 23 -6.29 8.04 2.06
C TYR A 23 -6.31 6.72 2.85
N VAL A 24 -5.72 5.66 2.30
CA VAL A 24 -5.69 4.35 2.96
C VAL A 24 -4.86 4.37 4.25
N SER A 25 -3.78 5.14 4.30
CA SER A 25 -2.96 5.29 5.51
C SER A 25 -3.77 5.91 6.64
N ILE A 26 -4.55 6.95 6.34
CA ILE A 26 -5.38 7.63 7.33
C ILE A 26 -6.56 6.75 7.78
N ASP A 27 -7.20 6.03 6.84
CA ASP A 27 -8.24 5.06 7.20
C ASP A 27 -7.69 3.97 8.14
N THR A 28 -6.50 3.43 7.84
CA THR A 28 -5.79 2.49 8.70
C THR A 28 -5.54 3.06 10.10
N TYR A 29 -5.03 4.30 10.17
CA TYR A 29 -4.80 5.00 11.44
C TYR A 29 -6.09 5.15 12.25
N ASN A 30 -7.17 5.60 11.61
CA ASN A 30 -8.48 5.78 12.23
C ASN A 30 -9.05 4.46 12.77
N ARG A 31 -8.93 3.36 12.02
CA ARG A 31 -9.42 2.04 12.45
C ARG A 31 -8.68 1.53 13.69
N ILE A 32 -7.36 1.62 13.70
CA ILE A 32 -6.56 1.21 14.86
C ILE A 32 -6.90 2.12 16.06
N GLY A 33 -7.00 3.43 15.84
CA GLY A 33 -7.37 4.41 16.85
C GLY A 33 -8.73 4.15 17.46
N PHE A 34 -9.74 3.89 16.64
CA PHE A 34 -11.09 3.55 17.08
C PHE A 34 -11.10 2.30 17.99
N VAL A 35 -10.41 1.23 17.58
CA VAL A 35 -10.31 0.01 18.39
C VAL A 35 -9.58 0.25 19.72
N HIS A 36 -8.56 1.10 19.71
CA HIS A 36 -7.75 1.38 20.91
C HIS A 36 -8.44 2.33 21.90
N GLN A 37 -9.13 3.36 21.41
CA GLN A 37 -9.72 4.42 22.25
C GLN A 37 -11.04 3.99 22.91
N ASN A 38 -11.77 3.05 22.30
CA ASN A 38 -13.04 2.56 22.83
C ASN A 38 -12.82 1.51 23.94
N LYS A 39 -12.53 2.01 25.15
CA LYS A 39 -12.29 1.21 26.37
C LYS A 39 -13.50 0.38 26.81
N ASP A 40 -14.71 0.81 26.45
CA ASP A 40 -15.98 0.17 26.86
C ASP A 40 -16.10 -1.27 26.35
N TYR A 41 -15.37 -1.63 25.30
CA TYR A 41 -15.43 -2.96 24.71
C TYR A 41 -14.30 -3.90 25.11
N GLY A 42 -13.30 -3.45 25.89
CA GLY A 42 -12.25 -4.21 26.62
C GLY A 42 -11.47 -5.33 25.91
N LYS A 43 -11.84 -5.68 24.68
CA LYS A 43 -11.50 -6.92 23.97
C LYS A 43 -11.45 -6.75 22.45
N LEU A 44 -11.88 -5.61 21.91
CA LEU A 44 -11.75 -5.36 20.47
C LEU A 44 -10.27 -5.31 20.11
N ARG A 45 -9.88 -6.15 19.15
CA ARG A 45 -8.52 -6.24 18.64
C ARG A 45 -8.61 -6.33 17.13
N ILE A 46 -7.84 -5.51 16.44
CA ILE A 46 -7.63 -5.63 15.00
C ILE A 46 -6.25 -6.27 14.76
N GLY A 47 -6.20 -7.38 14.02
CA GLY A 47 -4.96 -8.10 13.74
C GLY A 47 -4.13 -7.47 12.62
N GLU A 48 -2.86 -7.86 12.50
CA GLU A 48 -2.01 -7.51 11.35
C GLU A 48 -2.63 -7.98 10.04
N VAL A 49 -3.06 -9.25 10.00
CA VAL A 49 -3.74 -9.87 8.85
C VAL A 49 -4.96 -9.04 8.41
N THR A 50 -5.82 -8.67 9.36
CA THR A 50 -7.02 -7.86 9.07
C THR A 50 -6.69 -6.47 8.53
N LEU A 51 -5.60 -5.84 8.99
CA LEU A 51 -5.17 -4.55 8.45
C LEU A 51 -4.64 -4.69 7.02
N THR A 52 -3.94 -5.78 6.71
CA THR A 52 -3.51 -6.08 5.34
C THR A 52 -4.69 -6.38 4.42
N GLU A 53 -5.66 -7.16 4.88
CA GLU A 53 -6.93 -7.40 4.16
C GLU A 53 -7.68 -6.09 3.91
N ASN A 54 -7.78 -5.20 4.91
CA ASN A 54 -8.42 -3.90 4.74
C ASN A 54 -7.67 -2.99 3.75
N LEU A 55 -6.33 -2.96 3.79
CA LEU A 55 -5.53 -2.24 2.80
C LEU A 55 -5.85 -2.71 1.38
N VAL A 56 -5.88 -4.03 1.17
CA VAL A 56 -6.22 -4.62 -0.14
C VAL A 56 -7.66 -4.29 -0.54
N TYR A 57 -8.60 -4.41 0.39
CA TYR A 57 -10.01 -4.08 0.19
C TYR A 57 -10.20 -2.62 -0.23
N GLU A 58 -9.60 -1.66 0.46
CA GLU A 58 -9.77 -0.24 0.13
C GLU A 58 -9.17 0.11 -1.24
N LEU A 59 -8.08 -0.55 -1.65
CA LEU A 59 -7.51 -0.40 -2.98
C LEU A 59 -8.42 -0.96 -4.08
N HIS A 60 -9.04 -2.13 -3.85
CA HIS A 60 -10.03 -2.71 -4.77
C HIS A 60 -11.27 -1.84 -4.87
N LYS A 61 -11.87 -1.51 -3.71
CA LYS A 61 -13.05 -0.67 -3.61
C LYS A 61 -12.86 0.66 -4.33
N PHE A 62 -11.70 1.30 -4.18
CA PHE A 62 -11.39 2.53 -4.92
C PHE A 62 -11.43 2.31 -6.44
N ALA A 63 -10.84 1.22 -6.94
CA ALA A 63 -10.83 0.94 -8.36
C ALA A 63 -12.24 0.69 -8.90
N ASP A 64 -13.06 -0.08 -8.18
CA ASP A 64 -14.41 -0.45 -8.58
C ASP A 64 -15.37 0.75 -8.54
N GLU A 65 -15.34 1.54 -7.46
CA GLU A 65 -16.24 2.70 -7.30
C GLU A 65 -15.94 3.84 -8.29
N ASN A 66 -14.70 3.93 -8.79
CA ASN A 66 -14.26 5.06 -9.60
C ASN A 66 -13.86 4.67 -11.03
N THR A 67 -13.97 3.38 -11.37
CA THR A 67 -13.55 2.85 -12.69
C THR A 67 -12.10 3.29 -13.01
N LEU A 68 -11.24 3.32 -11.99
CA LEU A 68 -9.89 3.86 -12.05
C LEU A 68 -8.91 2.91 -11.37
N HIS A 69 -8.19 2.14 -12.18
CA HIS A 69 -7.17 1.23 -11.66
C HIS A 69 -5.82 1.93 -11.57
N LEU A 70 -5.39 2.21 -10.34
CA LEU A 70 -4.02 2.64 -10.03
C LEU A 70 -3.12 1.45 -9.66
N VAL A 71 -3.73 0.34 -9.27
CA VAL A 71 -3.05 -0.92 -8.95
C VAL A 71 -3.86 -2.10 -9.50
N LYS A 72 -3.20 -3.23 -9.73
CA LYS A 72 -3.85 -4.55 -9.85
C LYS A 72 -3.46 -5.40 -8.65
N ILE A 73 -4.42 -6.12 -8.10
CA ILE A 73 -4.22 -6.94 -6.91
C ILE A 73 -4.59 -8.38 -7.22
N TYR A 74 -3.84 -9.28 -6.61
CA TYR A 74 -3.84 -10.70 -6.85
C TYR A 74 -3.68 -11.42 -5.51
N GLU A 75 -4.48 -12.47 -5.26
CA GLU A 75 -4.43 -13.25 -4.02
C GLU A 75 -3.96 -14.69 -4.27
N SER A 76 -3.09 -15.22 -3.40
CA SER A 76 -2.70 -16.64 -3.40
C SER A 76 -3.76 -17.50 -2.74
N VAL A 77 -3.99 -18.70 -3.29
CA VAL A 77 -4.83 -19.74 -2.66
C VAL A 77 -4.06 -20.53 -1.61
N ASN A 78 -2.73 -20.56 -1.69
CA ASN A 78 -1.86 -21.32 -0.78
C ASN A 78 -0.78 -20.40 -0.20
N GLU A 79 -0.68 -20.34 1.13
CA GLU A 79 0.39 -19.62 1.80
C GLU A 79 1.53 -20.57 2.17
N ASP A 80 2.66 -20.46 1.49
CA ASP A 80 3.93 -20.81 2.12
C ASP A 80 4.54 -19.52 2.68
N THR A 81 4.92 -19.47 3.95
CA THR A 81 5.46 -18.24 4.52
C THR A 81 6.96 -18.09 4.18
N ASN A 82 7.32 -17.35 3.12
CA ASN A 82 8.70 -16.87 2.89
C ASN A 82 9.07 -15.66 3.75
N GLY A 83 8.30 -15.41 4.82
CA GLY A 83 8.47 -14.24 5.68
C GLY A 83 7.98 -12.93 5.09
N SER A 84 7.16 -12.97 4.02
CA SER A 84 6.45 -11.81 3.46
C SER A 84 4.95 -12.05 3.52
N ASP A 85 4.17 -10.99 3.74
CA ASP A 85 2.70 -11.00 3.68
C ASP A 85 2.19 -10.52 2.31
N LEU A 86 2.96 -9.67 1.62
CA LEU A 86 2.63 -9.16 0.30
C LEU A 86 3.87 -8.98 -0.61
N LEU A 87 3.67 -9.09 -1.92
CA LEU A 87 4.63 -8.64 -2.94
C LEU A 87 4.14 -7.36 -3.57
N LEU A 88 5.06 -6.44 -3.78
CA LEU A 88 4.83 -5.22 -4.54
C LEU A 88 5.67 -5.26 -5.81
N ASP A 89 5.04 -5.35 -6.97
CA ASP A 89 5.70 -5.02 -8.23
C ASP A 89 5.60 -3.51 -8.42
N PHE A 90 6.73 -2.83 -8.18
CA PHE A 90 6.82 -1.39 -8.16
C PHE A 90 7.54 -0.88 -9.41
N PRO A 91 6.96 0.07 -10.16
CA PRO A 91 7.63 0.68 -11.30
C PRO A 91 8.77 1.60 -10.85
N ILE A 92 9.91 1.49 -11.53
CA ILE A 92 11.13 2.22 -11.26
C ILE A 92 11.82 2.56 -12.58
N GLY A 93 11.66 3.82 -13.00
CA GLY A 93 12.03 4.22 -14.36
C GLY A 93 11.16 3.51 -15.39
N ASN A 94 11.77 2.89 -16.40
CA ASN A 94 11.08 2.08 -17.42
C ASN A 94 10.91 0.60 -17.05
N TYR A 95 11.29 0.21 -15.83
CA TYR A 95 11.26 -1.16 -15.36
C TYR A 95 10.34 -1.32 -14.15
N TYR A 96 10.19 -2.56 -13.70
CA TYR A 96 9.56 -2.95 -12.46
C TYR A 96 10.57 -3.69 -11.59
N ILE A 97 10.48 -3.46 -10.29
CA ILE A 97 11.17 -4.23 -9.27
C ILE A 97 10.15 -4.93 -8.37
N ARG A 98 10.40 -6.21 -8.07
CA ARG A 98 9.54 -7.00 -7.17
C ARG A 98 10.07 -6.97 -5.74
N ILE A 99 9.31 -6.35 -4.85
CA ILE A 99 9.71 -6.08 -3.47
C ILE A 99 8.86 -6.95 -2.54
N PRO A 100 9.47 -7.79 -1.69
CA PRO A 100 8.73 -8.51 -0.67
C PRO A 100 8.53 -7.64 0.57
N ILE A 101 7.33 -7.70 1.13
CA ILE A 101 6.92 -6.86 2.24
C ILE A 101 6.26 -7.72 3.33
N GLN A 102 6.68 -7.54 4.57
CA GLN A 102 6.06 -8.14 5.76
C GLN A 102 5.32 -7.06 6.55
N ALA A 103 4.07 -7.31 6.91
CA ALA A 103 3.31 -6.42 7.77
C ALA A 103 3.74 -6.58 9.23
N LYS A 104 3.73 -5.46 9.95
CA LYS A 104 3.86 -5.39 11.41
C LYS A 104 2.90 -4.33 11.93
N LYS A 105 2.29 -4.55 13.09
CA LYS A 105 1.39 -3.57 13.70
C LYS A 105 1.96 -3.06 15.02
N VAL A 106 1.90 -1.75 15.22
CA VAL A 106 2.21 -1.18 16.52
C VAL A 106 1.14 -1.62 17.54
N THR A 107 1.57 -1.92 18.75
CA THR A 107 0.67 -2.02 19.90
C THR A 107 0.69 -0.67 20.60
N PRO A 108 -0.37 0.14 20.50
CA PRO A 108 -0.45 1.39 21.24
C PRO A 108 -0.51 1.06 22.74
N ASP A 109 0.26 1.78 23.54
CA ASP A 109 0.26 1.65 24.99
C ASP A 109 -0.75 2.64 25.56
N ALA A 110 -1.68 2.15 26.38
CA ALA A 110 -2.81 2.93 26.90
C ALA A 110 -2.37 4.14 27.73
N ASP A 111 -1.17 4.06 28.34
CA ASP A 111 -0.62 5.11 29.20
C ASP A 111 0.44 5.97 28.48
N SER A 112 0.74 5.64 27.21
CA SER A 112 1.77 6.30 26.41
C SER A 112 1.23 6.92 25.13
N LYS A 113 1.78 8.07 24.76
CA LYS A 113 1.54 8.70 23.45
C LYS A 113 2.31 8.02 22.31
N ASP A 114 3.17 7.07 22.68
CA ASP A 114 4.03 6.27 21.82
C ASP A 114 3.57 4.81 21.85
N GLY A 115 3.79 4.08 20.75
CA GLY A 115 3.43 2.66 20.63
C GLY A 115 4.67 1.76 20.58
N SER A 116 4.48 0.45 20.72
CA SER A 116 5.56 -0.53 20.57
C SER A 116 5.19 -1.70 19.65
N TYR A 117 6.10 -2.09 18.77
CA TYR A 117 6.02 -3.31 17.99
C TYR A 117 6.55 -4.48 18.83
N ILE A 118 5.66 -5.23 19.47
CA ILE A 118 6.01 -6.28 20.46
C ILE A 118 6.68 -7.52 19.81
N SER A 119 6.41 -7.75 18.53
CA SER A 119 6.92 -8.91 17.78
C SER A 119 7.65 -8.47 16.51
N PHE A 120 8.53 -7.48 16.66
CA PHE A 120 9.29 -6.91 15.57
C PHE A 120 10.26 -7.94 14.97
N HIS A 121 10.92 -8.71 15.83
CA HIS A 121 11.69 -9.91 15.50
C HIS A 121 10.94 -11.17 15.94
N HIS A 122 9.98 -11.60 15.11
CA HIS A 122 9.22 -12.84 15.33
C HIS A 122 9.82 -14.01 14.52
N GLY A 123 9.80 -15.20 15.09
CA GLY A 123 10.23 -16.43 14.41
C GLY A 123 9.11 -17.46 14.34
N ASN A 124 9.11 -18.25 13.28
CA ASN A 124 8.23 -19.40 13.08
C ASN A 124 9.07 -20.68 12.94
N SER A 125 8.43 -21.80 12.58
CA SER A 125 9.11 -23.08 12.39
C SER A 125 10.18 -23.07 11.29
N LYS A 126 10.14 -22.11 10.36
CA LYS A 126 11.08 -21.93 9.24
C LYS A 126 12.25 -20.98 9.57
N GLY A 127 12.18 -20.24 10.68
CA GLY A 127 13.22 -19.31 11.13
C GLY A 127 12.70 -17.94 11.55
N ILE A 128 13.59 -16.97 11.69
CA ILE A 128 13.25 -15.58 11.98
C ILE A 128 12.63 -14.96 10.71
N GLN A 129 11.44 -14.38 10.81
CA GLN A 129 10.71 -13.83 9.66
C GLN A 129 11.53 -12.78 8.89
N GLY A 130 12.26 -11.93 9.62
CA GLY A 130 13.14 -10.94 9.02
C GLY A 130 14.23 -11.57 8.14
N ASP A 131 14.89 -12.62 8.62
CA ASP A 131 15.92 -13.33 7.85
C ASP A 131 15.33 -14.01 6.61
N LEU A 132 14.13 -14.58 6.73
CA LEU A 132 13.40 -15.18 5.62
C LEU A 132 13.07 -14.12 4.56
N LEU A 133 12.59 -12.94 5.00
CA LEU A 133 12.27 -11.81 4.13
C LEU A 133 13.51 -11.29 3.39
N THR A 134 14.64 -11.13 4.09
CA THR A 134 15.91 -10.68 3.48
C THR A 134 16.38 -11.66 2.40
N LYS A 135 16.42 -12.97 2.72
CA LYS A 135 16.77 -14.01 1.74
C LYS A 135 15.81 -14.02 0.56
N TYR A 136 14.53 -13.73 0.80
CA TYR A 136 13.55 -13.69 -0.27
C TYR A 136 13.76 -12.47 -1.18
N ALA A 137 14.07 -11.29 -0.61
CA ALA A 137 14.40 -10.09 -1.38
C ALA A 137 15.65 -10.27 -2.26
N GLU A 138 16.67 -10.96 -1.74
CA GLU A 138 17.86 -11.34 -2.51
C GLU A 138 17.51 -12.29 -3.67
N LYS A 139 16.69 -13.33 -3.39
CA LYS A 139 16.24 -14.27 -4.43
C LYS A 139 15.41 -13.59 -5.52
N LEU A 140 14.61 -12.59 -5.15
CA LEU A 140 13.85 -11.77 -6.09
C LEU A 140 14.75 -10.83 -6.89
N GLY A 141 15.97 -10.57 -6.43
CA GLY A 141 16.92 -9.62 -7.01
C GLY A 141 16.57 -8.16 -6.72
N SER A 142 15.74 -7.89 -5.70
CA SER A 142 15.45 -6.52 -5.25
C SER A 142 16.35 -6.07 -4.12
N TYR A 143 16.89 -6.99 -3.31
CA TYR A 143 17.75 -6.65 -2.16
C TYR A 143 17.09 -5.64 -1.20
N LEU A 144 15.76 -5.54 -1.23
CA LEU A 144 14.97 -4.54 -0.52
C LEU A 144 13.87 -5.24 0.30
N PRO A 145 14.21 -5.88 1.42
CA PRO A 145 13.22 -6.46 2.33
C PRO A 145 12.51 -5.34 3.10
N LEU A 146 11.22 -5.15 2.89
CA LEU A 146 10.47 -4.08 3.56
C LEU A 146 9.56 -4.61 4.67
N TYR A 147 9.48 -3.87 5.76
CA TYR A 147 8.34 -3.94 6.66
C TYR A 147 7.32 -2.86 6.30
N LEU A 148 6.05 -3.24 6.25
CA LEU A 148 4.90 -2.33 6.24
C LEU A 148 4.36 -2.23 7.67
N LEU A 149 4.54 -1.08 8.29
CA LEU A 149 4.17 -0.85 9.68
C LEU A 149 2.80 -0.17 9.73
N TYR A 150 1.85 -0.80 10.41
CA TYR A 150 0.53 -0.23 10.69
C TYR A 150 0.52 0.45 12.04
N ASN A 151 0.24 1.74 12.04
CA ASN A 151 0.52 2.59 13.18
C ASN A 151 -0.70 3.35 13.66
N PHE A 152 -0.74 3.51 14.98
CA PHE A 152 -1.56 4.50 15.65
C PHE A 152 -0.77 5.00 16.85
N THR A 153 -0.63 6.32 16.92
CA THR A 153 -0.09 7.04 18.06
C THR A 153 -1.07 8.13 18.44
N SER A 154 -0.85 8.82 19.56
CA SER A 154 -1.67 9.97 19.89
C SER A 154 -0.75 11.11 20.30
N ASN A 155 -0.62 12.10 19.43
CA ASN A 155 0.19 13.28 19.67
C ASN A 155 1.68 12.95 19.85
N CYS A 156 2.23 12.06 19.01
CA CYS A 156 3.61 11.63 19.10
C CYS A 156 4.59 12.79 18.84
N LYS A 157 5.46 13.09 19.81
CA LYS A 157 6.35 14.26 19.75
C LYS A 157 7.34 14.21 18.58
N THR A 158 7.80 13.01 18.19
CA THR A 158 8.74 12.84 17.08
C THR A 158 8.13 13.22 15.73
N ILE A 159 6.82 13.08 15.57
CA ILE A 159 6.11 13.46 14.34
C ILE A 159 5.64 14.91 14.37
N LYS A 160 5.19 15.42 15.53
CA LYS A 160 4.71 16.80 15.67
C LYS A 160 5.70 17.89 15.25
N GLY A 161 7.00 17.59 15.26
CA GLY A 161 8.03 18.52 14.80
C GLY A 161 8.23 18.54 13.27
N LEU A 162 7.54 17.67 12.53
CA LEU A 162 7.62 17.55 11.09
C LEU A 162 6.47 18.32 10.44
N ASN A 163 6.68 18.83 9.22
CA ASN A 163 5.62 19.40 8.40
C ASN A 163 4.77 18.28 7.74
N GLU A 164 4.40 17.26 8.52
CA GLU A 164 3.66 16.08 8.07
C GLU A 164 2.55 15.74 9.06
N LYS A 165 1.42 15.23 8.54
CA LYS A 165 0.30 14.76 9.37
C LYS A 165 0.68 13.43 10.03
N GLU A 166 0.33 13.26 11.30
CA GLU A 166 0.60 12.02 12.06
C GLU A 166 -0.13 10.83 11.44
N GLU A 167 -1.31 11.07 10.90
CA GLU A 167 -2.19 10.10 10.26
C GLU A 167 -1.59 9.52 8.97
N TYR A 168 -0.69 10.25 8.30
CA TYR A 168 0.04 9.69 7.15
C TYR A 168 0.96 8.54 7.53
N TYR A 169 1.35 8.46 8.81
CA TYR A 169 2.12 7.34 9.32
C TYR A 169 1.25 6.13 9.64
N GLY A 170 -0.08 6.18 9.46
CA GLY A 170 -0.95 5.02 9.64
C GLY A 170 -0.49 3.78 8.87
N CYS A 171 0.13 4.00 7.71
CA CYS A 171 1.01 3.05 7.05
C CYS A 171 2.39 3.67 6.85
N SER A 172 3.44 3.02 7.32
CA SER A 172 4.82 3.40 7.02
C SER A 172 5.63 2.22 6.50
N VAL A 173 6.72 2.49 5.80
CA VAL A 173 7.61 1.47 5.27
C VAL A 173 9.03 1.66 5.78
N LEU A 174 9.69 0.54 6.01
CA LEU A 174 11.03 0.46 6.58
C LEU A 174 11.82 -0.63 5.87
N ASN A 175 13.05 -0.31 5.42
CA ASN A 175 13.98 -1.32 4.94
C ASN A 175 14.60 -2.06 6.12
N LEU A 176 14.36 -3.36 6.19
CA LEU A 176 14.81 -4.20 7.29
C LEU A 176 16.35 -4.22 7.43
N ASN A 177 17.08 -4.02 6.33
CA ASN A 177 18.55 -3.98 6.35
C ASN A 177 19.10 -2.83 7.20
N ASN A 178 18.33 -1.74 7.37
CA ASN A 178 18.75 -0.60 8.18
C ASN A 178 18.54 -0.85 9.67
N VAL A 179 17.81 -1.89 10.03
CA VAL A 179 17.26 -2.06 11.36
C VAL A 179 18.29 -2.67 12.32
N GLY A 180 19.33 -3.33 11.80
CA GLY A 180 20.37 -3.93 12.63
C GLY A 180 19.82 -5.00 13.59
N SER A 181 20.55 -5.30 14.67
CA SER A 181 20.07 -6.22 15.71
C SER A 181 19.13 -5.51 16.68
N LEU A 182 17.85 -5.36 16.31
CA LEU A 182 16.88 -4.81 17.26
C LEU A 182 16.41 -5.83 18.28
N GLU A 183 16.09 -5.30 19.44
CA GLU A 183 15.30 -5.95 20.46
C GLU A 183 13.99 -6.51 19.88
N LYS A 184 13.43 -7.52 20.55
CA LYS A 184 12.14 -8.12 20.16
C LYS A 184 11.00 -7.10 20.12
N THR A 185 11.08 -6.11 21.01
CA THR A 185 10.13 -5.00 21.14
C THR A 185 10.80 -3.69 20.74
N VAL A 186 10.18 -2.92 19.84
CA VAL A 186 10.73 -1.65 19.35
C VAL A 186 9.68 -0.57 19.48
N LYS A 187 10.05 0.63 19.94
CA LYS A 187 9.12 1.77 20.04
C LYS A 187 8.90 2.43 18.69
N PHE A 188 7.70 2.99 18.47
CA PHE A 188 7.38 3.76 17.27
C PHE A 188 8.35 4.95 17.10
N SER A 189 8.60 5.69 18.17
CA SER A 189 9.55 6.82 18.17
C SER A 189 11.01 6.46 17.86
N HIS A 190 11.42 5.20 18.00
CA HIS A 190 12.77 4.76 17.64
C HIS A 190 12.93 4.54 16.14
N LEU A 191 11.83 4.23 15.44
CA LEU A 191 11.84 3.99 13.99
C LEU A 191 11.45 5.23 13.19
N HIS A 192 10.58 6.08 13.73
CA HIS A 192 9.98 7.20 12.99
C HIS A 192 10.47 8.57 13.49
N PRO A 193 10.75 9.51 12.57
CA PRO A 193 10.64 9.41 11.11
C PRO A 193 11.93 8.95 10.40
N SER A 194 12.98 8.63 11.17
CA SER A 194 14.35 8.51 10.64
C SER A 194 14.58 7.26 9.80
N MET A 195 14.08 6.11 10.23
CA MET A 195 14.30 4.82 9.55
C MET A 195 13.08 4.42 8.72
N ALA A 196 11.90 4.71 9.24
CA ALA A 196 10.62 4.39 8.63
C ALA A 196 9.95 5.66 8.11
N ILE A 197 9.51 5.61 6.85
CA ILE A 197 8.88 6.73 6.15
C ILE A 197 7.40 6.43 5.89
N PRO A 198 6.51 7.43 5.77
CA PRO A 198 5.13 7.20 5.37
C PRO A 198 5.04 6.42 4.05
N PHE A 199 4.11 5.47 3.95
CA PHE A 199 4.05 4.54 2.81
C PHE A 199 3.84 5.27 1.48
N TYR A 200 3.08 6.38 1.48
CA TYR A 200 2.85 7.19 0.29
C TYR A 200 4.15 7.77 -0.32
N LYS A 201 5.22 7.94 0.47
CA LYS A 201 6.49 8.48 -0.03
C LYS A 201 7.16 7.56 -1.04
N LEU A 202 6.92 6.25 -0.94
CA LEU A 202 7.38 5.30 -1.96
C LEU A 202 6.82 5.66 -3.34
N PHE A 203 5.57 6.14 -3.39
CA PHE A 203 4.84 6.49 -4.61
C PHE A 203 5.15 7.90 -5.13
N GLN A 204 5.75 8.79 -4.32
CA GLN A 204 6.07 10.15 -4.76
C GLN A 204 7.13 10.19 -5.86
N ASN A 205 8.11 9.27 -5.80
CA ASN A 205 9.15 9.17 -6.81
C ASN A 205 8.66 8.56 -8.14
N PHE A 206 7.39 8.12 -8.19
CA PHE A 206 6.80 7.50 -9.37
C PHE A 206 6.10 8.50 -10.28
N ASN A 207 5.54 9.58 -9.74
CA ASN A 207 4.91 10.63 -10.54
C ASN A 207 6.00 11.43 -11.27
N ARG A 208 6.47 10.92 -12.42
CA ARG A 208 7.43 11.56 -13.31
C ARG A 208 7.01 12.99 -13.68
N ASP A 209 5.71 13.26 -13.65
CA ASP A 209 5.12 14.55 -14.03
C ASP A 209 4.99 15.55 -12.87
N ASP A 210 5.25 15.17 -11.62
CA ASP A 210 5.01 16.02 -10.44
C ASP A 210 6.26 16.79 -9.94
N GLU A 211 7.46 16.58 -10.49
CA GLU A 211 8.62 17.43 -10.16
C GLU A 211 8.50 18.86 -10.76
N GLY A 212 7.40 19.16 -11.47
CA GLY A 212 7.08 20.49 -12.00
C GLY A 212 5.63 20.90 -11.78
N ASP A 213 5.32 21.46 -10.61
CA ASP A 213 4.31 22.51 -10.46
C ASP A 213 2.90 22.18 -11.02
N VAL A 214 2.06 21.59 -10.17
CA VAL A 214 0.60 21.38 -10.37
C VAL A 214 -0.18 22.69 -10.67
N GLN A 215 0.49 23.83 -10.87
CA GLN A 215 -0.15 25.10 -11.17
C GLN A 215 0.08 25.71 -12.55
N LYS A 216 0.92 25.17 -13.45
CA LYS A 216 1.05 25.76 -14.79
C LYS A 216 1.22 24.74 -15.89
N LYS A 217 0.09 24.29 -16.44
CA LYS A 217 0.05 23.84 -17.84
C LYS A 217 0.52 25.04 -18.69
N PRO A 218 1.68 25.00 -19.37
CA PRO A 218 2.09 26.10 -20.22
C PRO A 218 1.18 26.09 -21.45
N GLU A 219 0.33 27.11 -21.58
CA GLU A 219 -0.33 27.43 -22.83
C GLU A 219 0.73 27.99 -23.80
N GLY A 220 1.47 27.11 -24.49
CA GLY A 220 2.39 27.53 -25.53
C GLY A 220 3.28 26.41 -26.08
N PRO A 221 3.55 26.40 -27.40
CA PRO A 221 4.48 25.45 -28.01
C PRO A 221 5.92 25.93 -27.80
N SER A 222 6.47 25.67 -26.61
CA SER A 222 7.92 25.62 -26.44
C SER A 222 8.33 24.17 -26.27
N PRO A 223 9.30 23.66 -27.05
CA PRO A 223 9.84 22.33 -26.83
C PRO A 223 10.61 22.38 -25.51
N VAL A 224 9.96 21.96 -24.42
CA VAL A 224 10.64 21.70 -23.16
C VAL A 224 11.54 20.51 -23.40
N THR A 225 12.84 20.74 -23.61
CA THR A 225 13.84 19.70 -23.47
C THR A 225 13.97 19.42 -21.98
N GLU A 226 13.05 18.59 -21.47
CA GLU A 226 13.16 18.05 -20.12
C GLU A 226 14.51 17.33 -20.00
N PRO A 227 15.24 17.50 -18.87
CA PRO A 227 16.45 16.73 -18.65
C PRO A 227 16.10 15.24 -18.71
N ILE A 228 16.78 14.50 -19.59
CA ILE A 228 16.63 13.05 -19.69
C ILE A 228 17.15 12.46 -18.37
N VAL A 229 16.26 12.26 -17.40
CA VAL A 229 16.58 11.52 -16.18
C VAL A 229 16.81 10.06 -16.61
N THR A 230 18.02 9.56 -16.40
CA THR A 230 18.32 8.16 -16.76
C THR A 230 17.58 7.22 -15.82
N ASP A 231 17.24 6.01 -16.29
CA ASP A 231 16.61 4.99 -15.43
C ASP A 231 17.45 4.73 -14.16
N ASN A 232 18.78 4.80 -14.26
CA ASN A 232 19.69 4.64 -13.13
C ASN A 232 19.52 5.72 -12.07
N ASP A 233 19.23 6.97 -12.45
CA ASP A 233 19.01 8.05 -11.49
C ASP A 233 17.69 7.88 -10.73
N VAL A 234 16.64 7.40 -11.41
CA VAL A 234 15.37 7.03 -10.76
C VAL A 234 15.59 5.88 -9.78
N ILE A 235 16.38 4.88 -10.18
CA ILE A 235 16.74 3.75 -9.32
C ILE A 235 17.49 4.24 -8.08
N ARG A 236 18.51 5.08 -8.25
CA ARG A 236 19.26 5.67 -7.14
C ARG A 236 18.36 6.48 -6.20
N LYS A 237 17.48 7.33 -6.74
CA LYS A 237 16.52 8.10 -5.93
C LYS A 237 15.63 7.18 -5.09
N CYS A 238 15.10 6.10 -5.69
CA CYS A 238 14.25 5.13 -5.00
C CYS A 238 14.98 4.40 -3.86
N TYR A 239 16.15 3.80 -4.13
CA TYR A 239 16.92 3.07 -3.12
C TYR A 239 17.48 3.98 -2.02
N LYS A 240 17.76 5.25 -2.34
CA LYS A 240 18.18 6.26 -1.36
C LYS A 240 17.09 6.57 -0.33
N LEU A 241 15.80 6.45 -0.67
CA LEU A 241 14.71 6.53 0.34
C LEU A 241 14.88 5.51 1.46
N PHE A 242 15.53 4.39 1.15
CA PHE A 242 15.75 3.27 2.04
C PHE A 242 17.20 3.20 2.54
N GLY A 243 17.95 4.30 2.45
CA GLY A 243 19.33 4.39 2.95
C GLY A 243 20.35 3.56 2.16
N ILE A 244 20.00 3.09 0.95
CA ILE A 244 20.89 2.32 0.09
C ILE A 244 21.51 3.24 -0.96
N ASP A 245 22.85 3.29 -1.00
CA ASP A 245 23.59 3.96 -2.06
C ASP A 245 23.75 3.02 -3.27
N ALA A 246 22.85 3.17 -4.26
CA ALA A 246 22.79 2.29 -5.42
C ALA A 246 23.88 2.64 -6.45
N THR A 247 25.09 2.14 -6.21
CA THR A 247 26.20 2.16 -7.18
C THR A 247 25.85 1.43 -8.48
N ASP A 248 26.60 1.67 -9.56
CA ASP A 248 26.38 0.97 -10.83
C ASP A 248 26.47 -0.55 -10.70
N ASP A 249 27.42 -1.05 -9.92
CA ASP A 249 27.57 -2.48 -9.61
C ASP A 249 26.38 -3.05 -8.85
N PHE A 250 25.75 -2.24 -7.99
CA PHE A 250 24.52 -2.63 -7.31
C PHE A 250 23.35 -2.70 -8.29
N ILE A 251 23.19 -1.67 -9.12
CA ILE A 251 22.11 -1.61 -10.13
C ILE A 251 22.19 -2.79 -11.10
N GLN A 252 23.40 -3.20 -11.52
CA GLN A 252 23.59 -4.36 -12.38
C GLN A 252 23.16 -5.70 -11.76
N LYS A 253 23.08 -5.79 -10.42
CA LYS A 253 22.60 -6.99 -9.71
C LYS A 253 21.08 -7.01 -9.58
N LEU A 254 20.41 -5.89 -9.83
CA LEU A 254 18.96 -5.82 -9.70
C LEU A 254 18.28 -6.64 -10.78
N ASN A 255 17.27 -7.39 -10.39
CA ASN A 255 16.40 -8.10 -11.31
C ASN A 255 15.24 -7.20 -11.76
N LEU A 256 15.56 -6.28 -12.66
CA LEU A 256 14.61 -5.34 -13.24
C LEU A 256 13.82 -6.02 -14.37
N LYS A 257 12.49 -5.93 -14.32
CA LYS A 257 11.59 -6.54 -15.31
C LYS A 257 10.95 -5.47 -16.18
N LYS A 258 10.70 -5.78 -17.45
CA LYS A 258 9.84 -4.89 -18.26
C LYS A 258 8.38 -5.08 -17.87
N LYS A 259 7.55 -4.10 -18.21
CA LYS A 259 6.09 -4.12 -17.98
C LYS A 259 5.49 -5.43 -18.51
N GLU A 260 5.86 -5.80 -19.75
CA GLU A 260 5.34 -6.98 -20.44
C GLU A 260 5.72 -8.27 -19.73
N ASP A 261 6.93 -8.36 -19.17
CA ASP A 261 7.39 -9.54 -18.43
C ASP A 261 6.62 -9.71 -17.11
N VAL A 262 6.32 -8.60 -16.42
CA VAL A 262 5.52 -8.63 -15.18
C VAL A 262 4.10 -9.14 -15.45
N PHE A 263 3.47 -8.69 -16.55
CA PHE A 263 2.14 -9.13 -16.93
C PHE A 263 2.12 -10.53 -17.53
N ALA A 264 3.15 -10.94 -18.28
CA ALA A 264 3.29 -12.32 -18.75
C ALA A 264 3.46 -13.31 -17.57
N ASP A 265 4.24 -12.94 -16.55
CA ASP A 265 4.36 -13.70 -15.29
C ASP A 265 2.99 -13.89 -14.62
N ILE A 266 2.15 -12.86 -14.64
CA ILE A 266 0.80 -12.88 -14.06
C ILE A 266 -0.13 -13.76 -14.89
N ASP A 267 -0.13 -13.64 -16.21
CA ASP A 267 -0.96 -14.47 -17.08
C ASP A 267 -0.63 -15.95 -16.94
N ASN A 268 0.67 -16.28 -16.86
CA ASN A 268 1.13 -17.64 -16.62
C ASN A 268 0.72 -18.16 -15.23
N TRP A 269 0.45 -17.26 -14.28
CA TRP A 269 -0.03 -17.59 -12.96
C TRP A 269 -1.56 -17.75 -12.90
N ILE A 270 -2.32 -16.90 -13.58
CA ILE A 270 -3.79 -16.95 -13.61
C ILE A 270 -4.29 -18.11 -14.47
N LYS A 271 -3.63 -18.41 -15.60
CA LYS A 271 -4.08 -19.45 -16.54
C LYS A 271 -4.27 -20.83 -15.90
N PRO A 272 -3.34 -21.36 -15.08
CA PRO A 272 -3.55 -22.66 -14.45
C PRO A 272 -4.67 -22.61 -13.40
N PHE A 273 -4.85 -21.51 -12.65
CA PHE A 273 -5.97 -21.36 -11.72
C PHE A 273 -7.32 -21.41 -12.44
N MET A 274 -7.46 -20.65 -13.54
CA MET A 274 -8.65 -20.67 -14.38
C MET A 274 -8.91 -22.05 -15.01
N ASN A 275 -7.85 -22.76 -15.40
CA ASN A 275 -7.96 -24.11 -15.95
C ASN A 275 -8.34 -25.14 -14.89
N THR A 276 -7.88 -25.00 -13.64
CA THR A 276 -8.28 -25.84 -12.51
C THR A 276 -9.72 -25.56 -12.08
N MET A 277 -10.18 -24.31 -12.07
CA MET A 277 -11.62 -24.00 -11.85
C MET A 277 -12.52 -24.62 -12.92
N LYS A 278 -12.05 -24.69 -14.18
CA LYS A 278 -12.79 -25.32 -15.28
C LYS A 278 -12.69 -26.84 -15.30
N ASN A 279 -11.59 -27.40 -14.79
CA ASN A 279 -11.32 -28.84 -14.77
C ASN A 279 -10.98 -29.27 -13.34
N SER A 280 -11.95 -29.90 -12.66
CA SER A 280 -11.82 -30.65 -11.40
C SER A 280 -11.91 -29.82 -10.10
N GLY A 281 -12.51 -30.28 -9.00
CA GLY A 281 -12.72 -31.67 -8.61
C GLY A 281 -11.45 -32.39 -8.13
N ASN A 282 -10.25 -31.88 -8.43
CA ASN A 282 -8.98 -32.43 -7.95
C ASN A 282 -7.75 -31.54 -8.30
N ASN A 283 -7.31 -30.80 -7.28
CA ASN A 283 -5.92 -30.60 -6.86
C ASN A 283 -4.82 -30.59 -7.93
N ASN A 284 -4.76 -29.53 -8.72
CA ASN A 284 -3.49 -28.95 -9.13
C ASN A 284 -3.49 -27.47 -8.74
N GLN A 285 -3.01 -27.23 -7.53
CA GLN A 285 -2.94 -25.92 -6.88
C GLN A 285 -1.74 -25.13 -7.42
N THR A 286 -1.95 -23.89 -7.85
CA THR A 286 -0.87 -22.97 -8.16
C THR A 286 -0.23 -22.46 -6.86
N GLN A 287 1.09 -22.58 -6.75
CA GLN A 287 1.88 -22.06 -5.63
C GLN A 287 2.23 -20.59 -5.91
N PHE A 288 1.47 -19.65 -5.34
CA PHE A 288 1.99 -18.32 -5.08
C PHE A 288 2.34 -18.20 -3.59
N ASN A 289 3.25 -17.30 -3.26
CA ASN A 289 3.82 -17.12 -1.94
C ASN A 289 4.46 -15.74 -1.97
N PRO A 290 3.85 -14.69 -1.42
CA PRO A 290 2.94 -14.56 -0.25
C PRO A 290 1.43 -14.44 -0.55
N ARG A 291 0.61 -14.01 0.43
CA ARG A 291 -0.86 -13.93 0.34
C ARG A 291 -1.34 -12.96 -0.73
N TYR A 292 -0.78 -11.75 -0.79
CA TYR A 292 -1.18 -10.73 -1.77
C TYR A 292 -0.04 -10.33 -2.69
N ARG A 293 -0.35 -10.00 -3.95
CA ARG A 293 0.55 -9.35 -4.89
C ARG A 293 -0.13 -8.11 -5.45
N ILE A 294 0.51 -6.96 -5.24
CA ILE A 294 0.06 -5.66 -5.71
C ILE A 294 1.00 -5.23 -6.84
N VAL A 295 0.43 -4.87 -7.98
CA VAL A 295 1.16 -4.35 -9.14
C VAL A 295 0.73 -2.91 -9.34
N VAL A 296 1.65 -1.97 -9.14
CA VAL A 296 1.36 -0.54 -9.34
C VAL A 296 1.39 -0.24 -10.83
N LEU A 297 0.33 0.38 -11.35
CA LEU A 297 0.21 0.62 -12.77
C LEU A 297 0.93 1.91 -13.16
N THR A 298 1.75 1.84 -14.21
CA THR A 298 2.46 3.03 -14.71
C THR A 298 1.55 4.05 -15.38
N GLU A 299 0.44 3.56 -15.93
CA GLU A 299 -0.61 4.34 -16.56
C GLU A 299 -1.92 3.88 -15.92
N PRO A 300 -2.69 4.79 -15.31
CA PRO A 300 -4.01 4.47 -14.79
C PRO A 300 -4.88 3.88 -15.90
N ILE A 301 -5.57 2.78 -15.61
CA ILE A 301 -6.54 2.19 -16.56
C ILE A 301 -7.92 2.70 -16.19
N VAL A 302 -8.55 3.37 -17.15
CA VAL A 302 -9.98 3.66 -17.14
C VAL A 302 -10.62 2.68 -18.12
N PRO A 303 -11.36 1.65 -17.65
CA PRO A 303 -12.11 0.76 -18.52
C PRO A 303 -12.93 1.57 -19.53
N THR A 304 -12.65 1.39 -20.82
CA THR A 304 -13.54 1.91 -21.87
C THR A 304 -14.80 1.05 -21.88
N SER A 305 -15.97 1.68 -22.05
CA SER A 305 -17.29 1.01 -22.06
C SER A 305 -17.41 -0.16 -23.04
N ASP A 306 -16.48 -0.30 -23.97
CA ASP A 306 -16.49 -1.31 -25.04
C ASP A 306 -15.63 -2.56 -24.70
N GLU A 307 -14.76 -2.50 -23.69
CA GLU A 307 -14.06 -3.69 -23.19
C GLU A 307 -14.93 -4.32 -22.10
N GLY A 308 -15.90 -5.12 -22.56
CA GLY A 308 -16.80 -5.89 -21.72
C GLY A 308 -16.04 -6.48 -20.53
N VAL A 309 -16.47 -6.06 -19.34
CA VAL A 309 -16.03 -6.52 -18.04
C VAL A 309 -16.12 -8.04 -18.02
N ASN A 310 -15.05 -8.73 -18.43
CA ASN A 310 -14.85 -10.13 -18.11
C ASN A 310 -14.41 -10.18 -16.64
N ALA A 311 -15.31 -9.76 -15.77
CA ALA A 311 -15.24 -10.03 -14.35
C ALA A 311 -15.31 -11.54 -14.17
N ILE A 312 -14.35 -12.02 -13.41
CA ILE A 312 -14.50 -13.25 -12.64
C ILE A 312 -15.80 -13.08 -11.85
N ASN A 313 -16.74 -14.02 -12.04
CA ASN A 313 -18.05 -14.10 -11.39
C ASN A 313 -18.03 -13.57 -9.94
N ASP A 314 -18.71 -12.45 -9.72
CA ASP A 314 -19.44 -12.22 -8.48
C ASP A 314 -20.91 -12.49 -8.78
N GLY A 315 -21.53 -13.32 -7.95
CA GLY A 315 -22.92 -13.71 -8.11
C GLY A 315 -23.84 -12.50 -8.07
N ASP A 316 -24.80 -12.48 -9.01
CA ASP A 316 -26.04 -11.71 -9.00
C ASP A 316 -26.03 -10.42 -8.17
N ALA A 317 -25.26 -9.44 -8.62
CA ALA A 317 -25.46 -8.05 -8.24
C ALA A 317 -25.88 -7.27 -9.49
N ALA A 318 -27.07 -6.69 -9.42
CA ALA A 318 -27.70 -5.91 -10.47
C ALA A 318 -26.78 -4.80 -10.99
N GLU A 319 -26.81 -4.59 -12.30
CA GLU A 319 -26.21 -3.45 -12.99
C GLU A 319 -26.67 -2.13 -12.32
N MET A 320 -25.78 -1.51 -11.54
CA MET A 320 -25.91 -0.11 -11.13
C MET A 320 -24.92 0.70 -11.96
N GLU A 321 -25.44 1.41 -12.95
CA GLU A 321 -24.74 2.51 -13.62
C GLU A 321 -24.52 3.64 -12.61
N ASN A 322 -23.40 3.62 -11.88
CA ASN A 322 -22.97 4.75 -11.06
C ASN A 322 -22.00 5.63 -11.87
N ASN A 323 -22.58 6.50 -12.71
CA ASN A 323 -21.90 7.71 -13.17
C ASN A 323 -22.03 8.79 -12.09
N THR A 324 -21.36 8.61 -10.95
CA THR A 324 -21.29 9.69 -9.95
C THR A 324 -20.31 10.73 -10.46
N SER A 325 -20.83 11.88 -10.87
CA SER A 325 -19.99 12.98 -11.36
C SER A 325 -19.12 13.53 -10.24
N ILE A 326 -17.92 14.05 -10.54
CA ILE A 326 -17.04 14.70 -9.54
C ILE A 326 -17.78 15.82 -8.80
N GLU A 327 -18.76 16.47 -9.45
CA GLU A 327 -19.63 17.48 -8.86
C GLU A 327 -20.57 16.90 -7.79
N GLU A 328 -21.02 15.65 -7.89
CA GLU A 328 -21.86 15.00 -6.87
C GLU A 328 -21.06 14.61 -5.62
N LEU A 329 -19.80 14.17 -5.78
CA LEU A 329 -18.89 13.88 -4.64
C LEU A 329 -18.53 15.14 -3.84
N GLN A 330 -18.55 16.32 -4.48
CA GLN A 330 -18.34 17.62 -3.83
C GLN A 330 -19.60 18.17 -3.15
N ASN A 331 -20.77 17.64 -3.50
CA ASN A 331 -22.08 18.09 -3.01
C ASN A 331 -22.71 17.11 -2.00
N GLU A 332 -22.02 16.03 -1.60
CA GLU A 332 -22.47 15.24 -0.45
C GLU A 332 -22.56 16.16 0.78
N PRO A 333 -23.71 16.24 1.47
CA PRO A 333 -23.81 17.05 2.67
C PRO A 333 -22.75 16.59 3.67
N GLU A 334 -21.97 17.53 4.19
CA GLU A 334 -21.20 17.31 5.42
C GLU A 334 -22.21 16.96 6.51
N ILE A 335 -22.42 15.66 6.74
CA ILE A 335 -23.10 15.21 7.94
C ILE A 335 -22.15 15.59 9.07
N GLU A 336 -22.49 16.65 9.80
CA GLU A 336 -21.72 17.07 10.98
C GLU A 336 -21.57 15.85 11.89
N GLU A 337 -20.34 15.53 12.33
CA GLU A 337 -20.06 14.36 13.17
C GLU A 337 -20.94 14.27 14.43
N LYS A 338 -21.53 15.40 14.85
CA LYS A 338 -22.53 15.48 15.92
C LYS A 338 -23.84 14.75 15.59
N GLU A 339 -24.35 14.86 14.36
CA GLU A 339 -25.60 14.24 13.96
C GLU A 339 -25.46 12.72 13.84
N LEU A 340 -24.31 12.23 13.37
CA LEU A 340 -24.00 10.79 13.36
C LEU A 340 -23.97 10.22 14.78
N TYR A 341 -23.40 10.94 15.75
CA TYR A 341 -23.38 10.51 17.14
C TYR A 341 -24.79 10.48 17.77
N GLU A 342 -25.64 11.47 17.46
CA GLU A 342 -27.03 11.52 17.93
C GLU A 342 -27.91 10.42 17.31
N ILE A 343 -27.73 10.10 16.02
CA ILE A 343 -28.46 9.02 15.34
C ILE A 343 -28.10 7.64 15.93
N TYR A 344 -26.84 7.40 16.30
CA TYR A 344 -26.45 6.15 16.96
C TYR A 344 -26.89 6.07 18.43
N CYS A 345 -26.94 7.19 19.14
CA CYS A 345 -27.43 7.22 20.53
C CYS A 345 -28.97 7.10 20.64
N LEU A 346 -29.74 7.62 19.67
CA LEU A 346 -31.20 7.55 19.69
C LEU A 346 -31.78 6.17 19.33
N ASN A 347 -31.01 5.31 18.66
CA ASN A 347 -31.43 3.94 18.32
C ASN A 347 -30.99 2.88 19.35
N SER A 348 -30.45 3.32 20.49
CA SER A 348 -29.92 2.46 21.56
C SER A 348 -30.73 2.50 22.86
N LEU A 349 -31.93 3.07 22.84
CA LEU A 349 -32.85 3.18 24.00
C LEU A 349 -34.13 2.36 23.80
#